data_AF-A0A1M3R0T2-F1
#
_entry.id   AF-A0A1M3R0T2-F1
#
_cell.length_a   1.000
_cell.length_b   1.000
_cell.length_c   1.000
_cell.angle_alpha   90.00
_cell.angle_beta   90.00
_cell.angle_gamma   90.00
#
_symmetry.space_group_name_H-M   'P 1'
#
loop_
_entity.id
_entity.type
_entity.pdbx_description
1 polymer ?
#
loop_
_entity_poly.entity_id
_entity_poly.type
_entity_poly.pdbx_seq_one_letter_code
_entity_poly.pdbx_strand_id
1 'polypeptide(L)'
;MPYQFLLLCKLMDVTPENVVRDFTDNLSCGSWKREGRDKIKEHLINYFIEHGYGRHHYSEDDIREIFKEMDALGLLFPKEGKSSLVDKYASWRDKHYKYWFKKWFWKPRRKLQK
;
A
#
# COMPACT_ATOMS: atom_id res chain seq x y z
N MET A 1 9.63 -20.15 3.77
CA MET A 1 8.39 -19.67 4.41
C MET A 1 8.20 -20.40 5.73
N PRO A 2 7.76 -19.75 6.82
CA PRO A 2 7.69 -20.40 8.14
C PRO A 2 6.69 -21.57 8.16
N TYR A 3 7.05 -22.67 8.84
CA TYR A 3 6.23 -23.89 8.83
C TYR A 3 4.85 -23.67 9.46
N GLN A 4 4.76 -22.90 10.56
CA GLN A 4 3.49 -22.54 11.19
C GLN A 4 2.55 -21.80 10.23
N PHE A 5 3.09 -20.98 9.33
CA PHE A 5 2.27 -20.28 8.33
C PHE A 5 1.72 -21.25 7.28
N LEU A 6 2.51 -22.25 6.87
CA LEU A 6 2.05 -23.30 5.95
C LEU A 6 0.94 -24.16 6.59
N LEU A 7 1.04 -24.47 7.88
CA LEU A 7 0.00 -25.18 8.63
C LEU A 7 -1.31 -24.40 8.64
N LEU A 8 -1.25 -23.08 8.93
CA LEU A 8 -2.42 -22.21 8.88
C LEU A 8 -3.04 -22.16 7.48
N CYS A 9 -2.21 -22.01 6.44
CA CYS A 9 -2.68 -22.01 5.05
C CYS A 9 -3.43 -23.30 4.70
N LYS A 10 -2.86 -24.45 5.09
CA LYS A 10 -3.48 -25.76 4.86
C LYS A 10 -4.79 -25.94 5.61
N LEU A 11 -4.88 -25.45 6.85
CA LEU A 11 -6.10 -25.53 7.66
C LEU A 11 -7.23 -24.66 7.11
N MET A 12 -6.89 -23.50 6.55
CA MET A 12 -7.87 -22.51 6.06
C MET A 12 -8.19 -22.65 4.57
N ASP A 13 -7.68 -23.70 3.92
CA ASP A 13 -7.84 -23.94 2.47
C ASP A 13 -7.44 -22.74 1.60
N VAL A 14 -6.29 -22.14 1.91
CA VAL A 14 -5.70 -21.04 1.12
C VAL A 14 -4.27 -21.36 0.74
N THR A 15 -3.83 -20.88 -0.43
CA THR A 15 -2.42 -21.01 -0.79
C THR A 15 -1.60 -19.91 -0.10
N PRO A 16 -0.35 -20.19 0.29
CA PRO A 16 0.50 -19.16 0.86
C PRO A 16 0.77 -17.99 -0.10
N GLU A 17 0.80 -18.26 -1.41
CA GLU A 17 0.89 -17.23 -2.45
C GLU A 17 -0.30 -16.27 -2.41
N ASN A 18 -1.52 -16.79 -2.29
CA ASN A 18 -2.72 -15.96 -2.22
C ASN A 18 -2.65 -15.01 -1.02
N VAL A 19 -2.30 -15.53 0.16
CA VAL A 19 -2.22 -14.74 1.39
C VAL A 19 -1.15 -13.64 1.28
N VAL A 20 0.05 -13.98 0.80
CA VAL A 20 1.13 -13.00 0.62
C VAL A 20 0.75 -11.94 -0.42
N ARG A 21 0.16 -12.36 -1.53
CA ARG A 21 -0.28 -11.44 -2.60
C ARG A 21 -1.37 -10.49 -2.10
N ASP A 22 -2.39 -10.99 -1.40
CA ASP A 22 -3.44 -10.13 -0.86
C ASP A 22 -2.90 -9.20 0.23
N PHE A 23 -1.99 -9.68 1.09
CA PHE A 23 -1.35 -8.84 2.09
C PHE A 23 -0.57 -7.69 1.45
N THR A 24 0.29 -7.97 0.47
CA THR A 24 1.12 -6.94 -0.17
C THR A 24 0.30 -5.99 -1.04
N ASP A 25 -0.70 -6.48 -1.76
CA ASP A 25 -1.62 -5.66 -2.56
C ASP A 25 -2.46 -4.72 -1.68
N ASN A 26 -2.99 -5.23 -0.57
CA ASN A 26 -3.78 -4.42 0.35
C ASN A 26 -2.93 -3.39 1.10
N LEU A 27 -1.78 -3.80 1.64
CA LEU A 27 -0.87 -2.89 2.35
C LEU A 27 -0.36 -1.79 1.42
N SER A 28 -0.07 -2.10 0.15
CA SER A 28 0.37 -1.10 -0.83
C SER A 28 -0.76 -0.25 -1.42
N CYS A 29 -1.99 -0.42 -0.93
CA CYS A 29 -3.19 0.26 -1.40
C CYS A 29 -3.47 0.07 -2.90
N GLY A 30 -3.22 -1.15 -3.42
CA GLY A 30 -3.44 -1.52 -4.81
C GLY A 30 -4.87 -1.23 -5.32
N SER A 31 -4.97 -0.97 -6.63
CA SER A 31 -6.20 -0.48 -7.27
C SER A 31 -7.05 -1.56 -7.97
N TRP A 32 -6.47 -2.74 -8.26
CA TRP A 32 -7.08 -3.76 -9.11
C TRP A 32 -8.26 -4.53 -8.47
N LYS A 33 -8.34 -4.62 -7.14
CA LYS A 33 -9.41 -5.31 -6.40
C LYS A 33 -9.83 -4.55 -5.14
N ARG A 34 -10.28 -3.32 -5.31
CA ARG A 34 -10.56 -2.41 -4.17
C ARG A 34 -11.83 -2.77 -3.38
N GLU A 35 -12.85 -3.33 -4.02
CA GLU A 35 -14.16 -3.54 -3.40
C GLU A 35 -14.09 -4.42 -2.14
N GLY A 36 -14.72 -3.93 -1.06
CA GLY A 36 -14.77 -4.63 0.23
C GLY A 36 -13.45 -4.62 1.03
N ARG A 37 -12.40 -3.96 0.55
CA ARG A 37 -11.06 -4.04 1.17
C ARG A 37 -10.69 -2.88 2.09
N ASP A 38 -11.51 -1.84 2.20
CA ASP A 38 -11.17 -0.64 2.99
C ASP A 38 -10.87 -0.98 4.47
N LYS A 39 -11.68 -1.85 5.10
CA LYS A 39 -11.43 -2.31 6.48
C LYS A 39 -10.13 -3.11 6.61
N ILE A 40 -9.82 -3.95 5.63
CA ILE A 40 -8.60 -4.76 5.62
C ILE A 40 -7.37 -3.85 5.52
N LYS A 41 -7.42 -2.84 4.64
CA LYS A 41 -6.34 -1.84 4.51
C LYS A 41 -6.07 -1.13 5.84
N GLU A 42 -7.12 -0.69 6.53
CA GLU A 42 -6.98 -0.03 7.84
C GLU A 42 -6.30 -0.95 8.87
N HIS A 43 -6.69 -2.24 8.94
CA HIS A 43 -6.01 -3.21 9.82
C HIS A 43 -4.52 -3.37 9.49
N LEU A 44 -4.17 -3.40 8.20
CA LEU A 44 -2.77 -3.54 7.77
C LEU A 44 -1.95 -2.28 8.05
N ILE A 45 -2.54 -1.10 7.90
CA ILE A 45 -1.90 0.18 8.26
C ILE A 45 -1.65 0.24 9.77
N ASN A 46 -2.63 -0.16 10.58
CA ASN A 46 -2.48 -0.22 12.03
C ASN A 46 -1.39 -1.23 12.44
N TYR A 47 -1.38 -2.43 11.84
CA TYR A 47 -0.29 -3.39 12.03
C TYR A 47 1.09 -2.80 11.68
N PHE A 48 1.18 -2.06 10.56
CA PHE A 48 2.43 -1.42 10.12
C PHE A 48 2.94 -0.39 11.13
N ILE A 49 2.03 0.41 11.70
CA ILE A 49 2.32 1.43 12.73
C ILE A 49 2.71 0.78 14.06
N GLU A 50 1.97 -0.23 14.51
CA GLU A 50 2.24 -0.96 15.76
C GLU A 50 3.57 -1.70 15.73
N HIS A 51 3.93 -2.30 14.59
CA HIS A 51 5.24 -2.94 14.42
C HIS A 51 6.40 -1.92 14.46
N GLY A 52 6.09 -0.62 14.31
CA GLY A 52 7.08 0.44 14.39
C GLY A 52 7.88 0.66 13.11
N TYR A 53 7.40 0.16 11.97
CA TYR A 53 8.06 0.39 10.69
C TYR A 53 8.12 1.89 10.37
N GLY A 54 9.33 2.37 10.03
CA GLY A 54 9.53 3.77 9.64
C GLY A 54 9.47 4.80 10.78
N ARG A 55 9.25 4.41 12.05
CA ARG A 55 9.15 5.35 13.19
C ARG A 55 10.37 6.25 13.41
N HIS A 56 11.55 5.82 12.96
CA HIS A 56 12.78 6.63 12.99
C HIS A 56 12.79 7.78 11.97
N HIS A 57 11.81 7.82 11.05
CA HIS A 57 11.69 8.82 10.00
C HIS A 57 10.37 9.60 10.08
N TYR A 58 9.30 8.99 10.56
CA TYR A 58 7.94 9.51 10.46
C TYR A 58 7.20 9.33 11.78
N SER A 59 6.34 10.30 12.13
CA SER A 59 5.32 10.11 13.16
C SER A 59 4.23 9.14 12.67
N GLU A 60 3.37 8.68 13.57
CA GLU A 60 2.22 7.85 13.18
C GLU A 60 1.29 8.60 12.20
N ASP A 61 1.05 9.90 12.45
CA ASP A 61 0.25 10.74 11.55
C ASP A 61 0.89 10.85 10.15
N ASP A 62 2.22 10.99 10.08
CA ASP A 62 2.95 11.01 8.81
C ASP A 62 2.76 9.67 8.07
N ILE A 63 2.81 8.54 8.77
CA ILE A 63 2.60 7.21 8.17
C ILE A 63 1.16 7.07 7.66
N ARG A 64 0.16 7.52 8.42
CA ARG A 64 -1.24 7.50 7.99
C ARG A 64 -1.44 8.35 6.73
N GLU A 65 -0.83 9.53 6.68
CA GLU A 65 -0.90 10.40 5.51
C GLU A 65 -0.21 9.78 4.28
N ILE A 66 0.95 9.11 4.46
CA ILE A 66 1.64 8.34 3.41
C ILE A 66 0.69 7.32 2.77
N PHE A 67 0.01 6.50 3.59
CA PHE A 67 -0.93 5.50 3.08
C PHE A 67 -2.18 6.12 2.47
N LYS A 68 -2.72 7.19 3.06
CA LYS A 68 -3.89 7.91 2.54
C LYS A 68 -3.63 8.50 1.15
N GLU A 69 -2.46 9.11 0.95
CA GLU A 69 -2.04 9.63 -0.36
C GLU A 69 -1.92 8.50 -1.39
N MET A 70 -1.34 7.35 -1.01
CA MET A 70 -1.24 6.19 -1.90
C MET A 70 -2.62 5.65 -2.28
N ASP A 71 -3.51 5.53 -1.29
CA ASP A 71 -4.86 4.99 -1.49
C ASP A 71 -5.74 5.87 -2.39
N ALA A 72 -5.57 7.20 -2.30
CA ALA A 72 -6.25 8.16 -3.16
C ALA A 72 -5.94 7.96 -4.65
N LEU A 73 -4.72 7.52 -5.00
CA LEU A 73 -4.36 7.22 -6.39
C LEU A 73 -5.12 6.01 -6.92
N GLY A 74 -5.42 5.04 -6.06
CA GLY A 74 -6.23 3.88 -6.40
C GLY A 74 -7.70 4.22 -6.65
N LEU A 75 -8.24 5.25 -5.98
CA LEU A 75 -9.61 5.74 -6.21
C LEU A 75 -9.81 6.32 -7.62
N LEU A 76 -8.74 6.80 -8.25
CA LEU A 76 -8.76 7.38 -9.59
C LEU A 76 -8.67 6.32 -10.71
N PHE A 77 -8.66 5.03 -10.36
CA PHE A 77 -8.58 3.96 -11.35
C PHE A 77 -9.84 3.92 -12.25
N PRO A 78 -9.68 3.94 -13.58
CA PRO A 78 -10.82 3.98 -14.50
C PRO A 78 -11.44 2.59 -14.70
N LYS A 79 -12.19 2.10 -13.69
CA LYS A 79 -12.80 0.75 -13.69
C LYS A 79 -13.62 0.44 -14.95
N GLU A 80 -14.39 1.40 -15.42
CA GLU A 80 -15.27 1.28 -16.60
C GLU A 80 -14.66 1.97 -17.84
N GLY A 81 -13.38 2.32 -17.78
CA GLY A 81 -12.69 3.03 -18.84
C GLY A 81 -12.30 2.13 -20.02
N LYS A 82 -12.18 2.72 -21.21
CA LYS A 82 -11.52 2.07 -22.35
C LYS A 82 -10.06 1.76 -22.01
N SER A 83 -9.46 0.74 -22.65
CA SER A 83 -8.04 0.38 -22.44
C SER A 83 -7.09 1.56 -22.53
N SER A 84 -7.31 2.47 -23.48
CA SER A 84 -6.47 3.68 -23.63
C SER A 84 -6.55 4.65 -22.44
N LEU A 85 -7.65 4.65 -21.68
CA LEU A 85 -7.77 5.41 -20.44
C LEU A 85 -7.03 4.73 -19.29
N VAL A 86 -7.06 3.39 -19.23
CA VAL A 86 -6.25 2.59 -18.29
C VAL A 86 -4.76 2.84 -18.54
N ASP A 87 -4.31 2.86 -19.79
CA ASP A 87 -2.92 3.13 -20.14
C ASP A 87 -2.48 4.55 -19.75
N LYS A 88 -3.33 5.54 -20.01
CA LYS A 88 -3.10 6.94 -19.58
C LYS A 88 -3.03 7.04 -18.06
N TYR A 89 -3.95 6.38 -17.35
CA TYR A 89 -3.93 6.31 -15.89
C TYR A 89 -2.63 5.67 -15.39
N ALA A 90 -2.21 4.53 -15.96
CA ALA A 90 -0.98 3.85 -15.56
C ALA A 90 0.25 4.75 -15.74
N SER A 91 0.38 5.40 -16.92
CA SER A 91 1.46 6.33 -17.21
C SER A 91 1.48 7.54 -16.25
N TRP A 92 0.31 8.09 -15.95
CA TRP A 92 0.17 9.19 -14.98
C TRP A 92 0.52 8.74 -13.56
N ARG A 93 -0.03 7.60 -13.11
CA ARG A 93 0.19 7.00 -11.78
C ARG A 93 1.67 6.75 -11.55
N ASP A 94 2.38 6.20 -12.54
CA ASP A 94 3.81 5.90 -12.41
C ASP A 94 4.66 7.18 -12.29
N LYS A 95 4.27 8.27 -12.96
CA LYS A 95 4.88 9.60 -12.74
C LYS A 95 4.56 10.12 -11.34
N HIS A 96 3.32 9.96 -10.89
CA HIS A 96 2.89 10.39 -9.56
C HIS A 96 3.64 9.63 -8.45
N TYR A 97 3.80 8.31 -8.56
CA TYR A 97 4.56 7.50 -7.61
C TYR A 97 6.00 7.98 -7.45
N LYS A 98 6.67 8.38 -8.54
CA LYS A 98 8.01 8.96 -8.48
C LYS A 98 8.05 10.27 -7.69
N TYR A 99 7.06 11.15 -7.90
CA TYR A 99 6.94 12.40 -7.15
C TYR A 99 6.62 12.13 -5.67
N TRP A 100 5.61 11.32 -5.40
CA TRP A 100 5.17 10.93 -4.06
C TRP A 100 6.32 10.32 -3.25
N PHE A 101 7.08 9.40 -3.84
CA PHE A 101 8.24 8.80 -3.18
C PHE A 101 9.28 9.86 -2.82
N LYS A 102 9.65 10.73 -3.77
CA LYS A 102 10.61 11.81 -3.51
C LYS A 102 10.13 12.73 -2.38
N LYS A 103 8.85 13.14 -2.40
CA LYS A 103 8.26 14.01 -1.37
C LYS A 103 8.49 13.41 0.02
N TRP A 104 8.09 12.17 0.23
CA TRP A 104 8.18 11.53 1.54
C TRP A 104 9.61 11.16 1.91
N PHE A 105 10.39 10.60 0.99
CA PHE A 105 11.79 10.26 1.20
C PHE A 105 12.65 11.46 1.64
N TRP A 106 12.43 12.63 1.06
CA TRP A 106 13.20 13.83 1.41
C TRP A 106 12.68 14.57 2.65
N LYS A 107 11.42 14.35 3.08
CA LYS A 107 10.82 15.03 4.24
C LYS A 107 11.66 14.91 5.54
N PRO A 108 12.06 13.72 6.01
CA PRO A 108 12.88 13.60 7.22
C PRO A 108 14.31 14.13 7.01
N ARG A 109 14.86 13.98 5.79
CA ARG A 109 16.23 14.38 5.45
C ARG A 109 16.43 15.89 5.41
N ARG A 110 15.39 16.65 5.05
CA ARG A 110 15.41 18.12 5.12
C ARG A 110 15.44 18.64 6.56
N LYS A 111 14.93 17.88 7.53
CA LYS A 111 14.96 18.26 8.95
C LYS A 111 16.36 18.14 9.57
N LEU A 112 17.26 17.34 8.97
CA LEU A 112 18.64 17.14 9.41
C LEU A 112 19.63 18.19 8.85
N GLN A 113 19.17 19.09 7.98
CA GLN A 113 19.99 20.15 7.37
C GLN A 113 19.83 21.52 8.06
N LYS A 114 19.29 21.54 9.28
CA LYS A 114 19.25 22.72 10.16
C LYS A 114 20.05 22.42 11.42
#